data_AF-A0A8J7AHI9-F1
#
_entry.id   AF-A0A8J7AHI9-F1
#
_cell.length_a   1.000
_cell.length_b   1.000
_cell.length_c   1.000
_cell.angle_alpha   90.00
_cell.angle_beta   90.00
_cell.angle_gamma   90.00
#
_symmetry.space_group_name_H-M   'P 1'
#
loop_
_entity.id
_entity.type
_entity.pdbx_description
1 polymer ?
#
loop_
_entity_poly.entity_id
_entity_poly.type
_entity_poly.pdbx_seq_one_letter_code
_entity_poly.pdbx_strand_id
1 'polypeptide(L)'
;MNTLWTNSQELKINPPHWDTALYFLDVFTQLEAEFNQIELVLTDMFDLSHPETLNQIDPDRAVRAIKMKASIAKAIVKWVGENKDLLDENAISPPKR
;
A
#
# COMPACT_ATOMS: atom_id res chain seq x y z
N MET A 1 -1.48 -23.47 14.31
CA MET A 1 -2.58 -22.58 13.85
C MET A 1 -2.07 -21.15 13.92
N ASN A 2 -1.76 -20.56 12.76
CA ASN A 2 -1.26 -19.19 12.66
C ASN A 2 -2.45 -18.22 12.64
N THR A 3 -2.78 -17.66 13.80
CA THR A 3 -3.66 -16.51 13.91
C THR A 3 -2.84 -15.27 13.56
N LEU A 4 -2.66 -14.98 12.26
CA LEU A 4 -2.01 -13.75 11.82
C LEU A 4 -3.02 -12.82 11.12
N TRP A 5 -3.50 -11.85 11.91
CA TRP A 5 -3.94 -10.50 11.55
C TRP A 5 -5.30 -10.31 10.86
N THR A 6 -6.36 -10.61 11.62
CA THR A 6 -7.63 -9.86 11.57
C THR A 6 -7.62 -8.74 12.62
N ASN A 7 -6.64 -7.84 12.59
CA ASN A 7 -6.77 -6.57 13.30
C ASN A 7 -6.97 -5.47 12.26
N SER A 8 -8.19 -4.95 12.20
CA SER A 8 -8.58 -3.69 11.57
C SER A 8 -7.89 -2.47 12.22
N GLN A 9 -6.65 -2.62 12.68
CA GLN A 9 -5.80 -1.52 13.06
C GLN A 9 -5.13 -1.03 11.78
N GLU A 10 -5.65 0.08 11.27
CA GLU A 10 -5.02 0.88 10.23
C GLU A 10 -3.52 0.97 10.52
N LEU A 11 -2.69 0.40 9.65
CA LEU A 11 -1.25 0.39 9.83
C LEU A 11 -0.76 1.85 9.69
N LYS A 12 -0.54 2.52 10.82
CA LYS A 12 -0.10 3.92 10.85
C LYS A 12 1.41 3.97 10.56
N ILE A 13 1.75 4.22 9.30
CA ILE A 13 3.14 4.51 8.90
C ILE A 13 3.37 6.00 9.05
N ASN A 14 4.36 6.36 9.89
CA ASN A 14 4.87 7.72 10.03
C ASN A 14 6.30 7.73 9.48
N PRO A 15 6.52 8.16 8.22
CA PRO A 15 7.86 8.25 7.65
C PRO A 15 8.76 9.19 8.46
N PRO A 16 10.06 8.90 8.63
CA PRO A 16 10.99 9.80 9.32
C PRO A 16 11.38 11.01 8.46
N HIS A 17 11.45 10.85 7.13
CA HIS A 17 11.91 11.85 6.17
C HIS A 17 11.13 11.77 4.84
N TRP A 18 11.23 12.82 4.00
CA TRP A 18 10.55 12.93 2.70
C TRP A 18 10.84 11.74 1.78
N ASP A 19 12.12 11.40 1.60
CA ASP A 19 12.54 10.31 0.71
C ASP A 19 11.96 8.97 1.14
N THR A 20 11.80 8.76 2.45
CA THR A 20 11.18 7.54 2.98
C THR A 20 9.67 7.52 2.72
N ALA A 21 9.00 8.68 2.80
CA ALA A 21 7.59 8.79 2.44
C ALA A 21 7.38 8.48 0.96
N LEU A 22 8.22 9.04 0.07
CA LEU A 22 8.18 8.75 -1.37
C LEU A 22 8.43 7.28 -1.67
N TYR A 23 9.43 6.67 -1.03
CA TYR A 23 9.70 5.24 -1.18
C TYR A 23 8.48 4.38 -0.82
N PHE A 24 7.85 4.64 0.33
CA PHE A 24 6.66 3.89 0.71
C PHE A 24 5.49 4.13 -0.24
N LEU A 25 5.29 5.37 -0.71
CA LEU A 25 4.25 5.65 -1.70
C LEU A 25 4.48 4.88 -3.00
N ASP A 26 5.71 4.82 -3.51
CA ASP A 26 6.07 4.04 -4.69
C ASP A 26 5.71 2.55 -4.50
N VAL A 27 6.20 1.96 -3.40
CA VAL A 27 5.94 0.53 -3.08
C VAL A 27 4.46 0.23 -2.93
N PHE A 28 3.71 1.04 -2.18
CA PHE A 28 2.29 0.78 -1.91
C PHE A 28 1.37 1.15 -3.08
N THR A 29 1.83 1.94 -4.04
CA THR A 29 1.07 2.22 -5.27
C THR A 29 1.35 1.22 -6.40
N GLN A 30 2.36 0.37 -6.25
CA GLN A 30 2.56 -0.77 -7.13
C GLN A 30 1.48 -1.85 -6.90
N LEU A 31 0.46 -1.84 -7.77
CA LEU A 31 -0.74 -2.68 -7.69
C LEU A 31 -0.93 -3.63 -8.87
N GLU A 32 0.02 -3.67 -9.81
CA GLU A 32 -0.09 -4.43 -11.06
C GLU A 32 -0.35 -5.93 -10.81
N ALA A 33 0.37 -6.53 -9.86
CA ALA A 33 0.18 -7.94 -9.53
C ALA A 33 -1.23 -8.24 -9.01
N GLU A 34 -1.77 -7.39 -8.12
CA GLU A 34 -3.12 -7.56 -7.60
C GLU A 34 -4.20 -7.31 -8.67
N PHE A 35 -4.02 -6.32 -9.54
CA PHE A 35 -4.96 -6.09 -10.64
C PHE A 35 -4.94 -7.23 -11.67
N ASN A 36 -3.76 -7.75 -12.02
CA ASN A 36 -3.64 -8.90 -12.91
C ASN A 36 -4.39 -10.12 -12.35
N GLN A 37 -4.29 -10.39 -11.04
CA GLN A 37 -5.07 -11.49 -10.43
C GLN A 37 -6.59 -11.30 -10.57
N ILE A 38 -7.08 -10.07 -10.44
CA ILE A 38 -8.51 -9.78 -10.63
C ILE A 38 -8.89 -9.90 -12.11
N GLU A 39 -8.06 -9.39 -13.02
CA GLU A 39 -8.30 -9.43 -14.46
C GLU A 39 -8.38 -10.87 -14.98
N LEU A 40 -7.53 -11.77 -14.48
CA LEU A 40 -7.57 -13.21 -14.84
C LEU A 40 -8.93 -13.87 -14.57
N VAL A 41 -9.65 -13.40 -13.54
CA VAL A 41 -11.01 -13.88 -13.22
C VAL A 41 -12.06 -13.21 -14.10
N LEU A 42 -11.89 -11.93 -14.41
CA LEU A 42 -12.89 -11.13 -15.14
C LEU A 42 -12.90 -11.35 -16.66
N THR A 43 -11.78 -11.80 -17.22
CA THR A 43 -11.59 -11.91 -18.67
C THR A 43 -11.92 -13.30 -19.22
N ASP A 44 -12.47 -14.20 -18.40
CA ASP A 44 -12.71 -15.62 -18.73
C ASP A 44 -11.45 -16.33 -19.29
N MET A 45 -10.25 -15.80 -18.99
CA MET A 45 -8.98 -16.39 -19.40
C MET A 45 -8.69 -17.73 -18.70
N PHE A 46 -9.36 -17.99 -17.57
CA PHE A 46 -9.26 -19.22 -16.82
C PHE A 46 -10.60 -19.94 -16.76
N ASP A 47 -10.55 -21.27 -16.81
CA ASP A 47 -11.71 -22.11 -16.52
C ASP A 47 -11.99 -22.11 -15.01
N LEU A 48 -13.02 -21.35 -14.63
CA LEU A 48 -13.51 -21.22 -13.25
C LEU A 48 -14.56 -22.27 -12.89
N SER A 49 -14.86 -23.23 -13.78
CA SER A 49 -15.75 -24.35 -13.46
C SER A 49 -15.17 -25.27 -12.38
N HIS A 50 -13.85 -25.23 -12.22
CA HIS A 50 -13.11 -25.92 -11.16
C HIS A 50 -12.83 -24.96 -9.98
N PRO A 51 -13.39 -25.22 -8.78
CA PRO A 51 -13.19 -24.37 -7.60
C PRO A 51 -11.72 -24.21 -7.19
N GLU A 52 -10.86 -25.16 -7.54
CA GLU A 52 -9.42 -25.11 -7.26
C GLU A 52 -8.72 -23.99 -8.02
N THR A 53 -9.14 -23.69 -9.25
CA THR A 53 -8.59 -22.59 -10.05
C THR A 53 -8.86 -21.25 -9.38
N LEU A 54 -10.07 -21.04 -8.86
CA LEU A 54 -10.44 -19.82 -8.15
C LEU A 54 -9.66 -19.66 -6.84
N ASN A 55 -9.41 -20.76 -6.13
CA ASN A 55 -8.60 -20.75 -4.91
C ASN A 55 -7.11 -20.44 -5.18
N GLN A 56 -6.59 -20.83 -6.34
CA GLN A 56 -5.21 -20.52 -6.74
C GLN A 56 -5.05 -19.05 -7.15
N ILE A 57 -6.04 -18.48 -7.83
CA ILE A 57 -6.04 -17.07 -8.22
C ILE A 57 -6.29 -16.16 -7.00
N ASP A 58 -7.18 -16.56 -6.09
CA ASP A 58 -7.53 -15.86 -4.84
C ASP A 58 -7.79 -14.35 -5.04
N PRO A 59 -8.80 -13.97 -5.85
CA PRO A 59 -9.12 -12.56 -6.14
C PRO A 59 -9.51 -11.79 -4.86
N ASP A 60 -10.06 -12.47 -3.85
CA ASP A 60 -10.41 -11.86 -2.56
C ASP A 60 -9.16 -11.41 -1.79
N ARG A 61 -8.06 -12.15 -1.88
CA ARG A 61 -6.78 -11.70 -1.34
C ARG A 61 -6.23 -10.52 -2.11
N ALA A 62 -6.32 -10.51 -3.44
CA ALA A 62 -5.91 -9.36 -4.26
C ALA A 62 -6.66 -8.09 -3.85
N VAL A 63 -7.99 -8.17 -3.73
CA VAL A 63 -8.84 -7.04 -3.30
C VAL A 63 -8.46 -6.56 -1.89
N ARG A 64 -8.21 -7.48 -0.95
CA ARG A 64 -7.77 -7.12 0.40
C ARG A 64 -6.41 -6.42 0.40
N ALA A 65 -5.47 -6.89 -0.41
CA ALA A 65 -4.15 -6.28 -0.57
C ALA A 65 -4.27 -4.85 -1.14
N ILE A 66 -5.06 -4.65 -2.20
CA ILE A 66 -5.32 -3.32 -2.77
C ILE A 66 -5.88 -2.37 -1.71
N LYS A 67 -6.90 -2.81 -0.95
CA LYS A 67 -7.51 -1.99 0.10
C LYS A 67 -6.49 -1.58 1.16
N MET A 68 -5.65 -2.51 1.61
CA MET A 68 -4.63 -2.24 2.62
C MET A 68 -3.57 -1.27 2.09
N LYS A 69 -3.01 -1.55 0.91
CA LYS A 69 -2.01 -0.70 0.26
C LYS A 69 -2.53 0.72 0.03
N ALA A 70 -3.76 0.87 -0.47
CA ALA A 70 -4.41 2.17 -0.65
C ALA A 70 -4.63 2.92 0.67
N SER A 71 -5.01 2.21 1.74
CA SER A 71 -5.16 2.80 3.08
C SER A 71 -3.84 3.34 3.61
N ILE A 72 -2.75 2.59 3.44
CA ILE A 72 -1.41 2.99 3.87
C ILE A 72 -0.92 4.20 3.06
N ALA A 73 -1.07 4.17 1.74
CA ALA A 73 -0.69 5.30 0.88
C ALA A 73 -1.45 6.58 1.29
N LYS A 74 -2.75 6.50 1.58
CA LYS A 74 -3.54 7.63 2.11
C LYS A 74 -3.01 8.14 3.44
N ALA A 75 -2.65 7.25 4.35
CA ALA A 75 -2.07 7.63 5.63
C ALA A 75 -0.75 8.38 5.46
N ILE A 76 0.11 7.94 4.54
CA ILE A 76 1.37 8.61 4.22
C ILE A 76 1.14 9.98 3.58
N VAL A 77 0.23 10.08 2.60
CA VAL A 77 -0.13 11.38 1.99
C VAL A 77 -0.65 12.36 3.03
N LYS A 78 -1.51 11.88 3.95
CA LYS A 78 -2.00 12.70 5.06
C LYS A 78 -0.87 13.15 5.96
N TRP A 79 0.02 12.24 6.36
CA TRP A 79 1.19 12.55 7.18
C TRP A 79 2.07 13.61 6.50
N VAL A 80 2.34 13.47 5.20
CA VAL A 80 3.11 14.45 4.43
C VAL A 80 2.43 15.83 4.44
N GLY A 81 1.11 15.88 4.25
CA GLY A 81 0.35 17.13 4.30
C GLY A 81 0.39 17.80 5.68
N GLU A 82 0.32 17.02 6.76
CA GLU A 82 0.34 17.51 8.15
C GLU A 82 1.73 17.93 8.63
N ASN A 83 2.79 17.39 8.04
CA ASN A 83 4.17 17.62 8.47
C ASN A 83 4.97 18.46 7.45
N LYS A 84 4.30 19.12 6.50
CA LYS A 84 4.92 19.91 5.43
C LYS A 84 5.98 20.90 5.92
N ASP A 85 5.76 21.53 7.07
CA ASP A 85 6.69 22.51 7.65
C ASP A 85 7.94 21.86 8.26
N LEU A 86 7.85 20.59 8.68
CA LEU A 86 9.00 19.79 9.14
C LEU A 86 9.80 19.20 7.97
N LEU A 87 9.25 19.27 6.76
CA LEU A 87 9.84 18.75 5.52
C LEU A 87 10.67 19.82 4.79
N ASP A 88 10.70 21.06 5.29
CA ASP A 88 11.54 22.13 4.75
C ASP A 88 12.95 22.07 5.39
N GLU A 89 13.82 21.22 4.82
CA GLU A 89 15.21 21.03 5.28
C GLU A 89 16.08 22.31 5.22
N ASN A 90 15.55 23.42 4.70
CA ASN A 90 16.19 24.73 4.70
C ASN A 90 15.97 25.55 5.99
N ALA A 91 15.20 25.07 6.97
CA ALA A 91 14.96 25.80 8.23
C ALA A 91 16.15 25.82 9.20
N ILE A 92 17.21 25.05 8.93
CA ILE A 92 18.47 25.13 9.67
C ILE A 92 19.42 26.06 8.91
N SER A 93 19.30 27.37 9.16
CA SER A 93 20.37 28.30 8.79
C SER A 93 21.68 27.82 9.43
N PRO A 94 22.78 27.65 8.65
CA PRO A 94 24.07 27.37 9.26
C PRO A 94 24.43 28.51 10.23
N PRO A 95 25.08 28.23 11.37
CA PRO A 95 25.45 29.27 12.30
C PRO A 95 26.33 30.28 11.56
N LYS A 96 25.90 31.55 11.55
CA LYS A 96 26.71 32.66 11.03
C LYS A 96 28.04 32.64 11.78
N ARG A 97 29.13 32.36 11.05
CA ARG A 97 30.49 32.63 11.52
C ARG A 97 30.89 34.03 11.08
#